data_AF-A0A254QPS4-F1
#
_entry.id   AF-A0A254QPS4-F1
#
_cell.length_a   1.000
_cell.length_b   1.000
_cell.length_c   1.000
_cell.angle_alpha   90.00
_cell.angle_beta   90.00
_cell.angle_gamma   90.00
#
_symmetry.space_group_name_H-M   'P 1'
#
loop_
_entity.id
_entity.type
_entity.pdbx_description
1 polymer ?
#
loop_
_entity_poly.entity_id
_entity_poly.type
_entity_poly.pdbx_seq_one_letter_code
_entity_poly.pdbx_strand_id
1 'polypeptide(L)'
;MKNYLLVAALTVFVSSAQAQEMPEMEMKPRLQSPMPTLPSNLPPWINSRGMDAIFYKPGPYNWAINRIPAFARDMYATGVGHAMAYEALVTGKAPELETKTFSTIDSVLKNQPRTPVDEGAISPRFVQKFGYLEKVFDWAHTLHFQTIDVFSHPGWDDKRKEEEIEKLWKFYQSEPYAITGLPMNMEYLDSFPYSMAFRTNYPKVNGLFWGYHWLQTVNYDMLFRVPVSDQKAQYDLIGQRYRETELYRTDRDFMPMTAELSPRFAKRFPYIANAFDNLHMLHDNVNDILAQSSLSEKQKADQVKIAIYRVLASTHKGEEAGEGEPKTLHDHRHPNGMPGMGMMLGSDEDTMFMSGMGWMDMSECAHCSISLPDEGPWGATVTAEGWTMTVRCMMCARDMAAETPGRAIIRAATEDESKLLVMISDEEGNWSSNIKDVVFLEVVGEHPNCSVWSRAFTSKLEFDRFVATQPELKGAKPLTLVEWSKLNNGTPETYRKIEKPNPYRKPPVSVPPAVGGVK
;
A
#
# COMPACT_ATOMS: atom_id res chain seq x y z
N MET A 1 9.07 -19.80 -68.40
CA MET A 1 8.34 -18.56 -68.03
C MET A 1 8.75 -18.21 -66.60
N LYS A 2 9.98 -17.73 -66.40
CA LYS A 2 10.41 -16.33 -66.18
C LYS A 2 9.82 -15.69 -64.92
N ASN A 3 10.55 -15.88 -63.82
CA ASN A 3 10.50 -15.11 -62.57
C ASN A 3 10.77 -13.62 -62.85
N TYR A 4 9.97 -12.74 -62.24
CA TYR A 4 10.31 -11.33 -62.10
C TYR A 4 10.54 -11.01 -60.62
N LEU A 5 11.80 -10.69 -60.31
CA LEU A 5 12.19 -9.91 -59.13
C LEU A 5 11.58 -8.51 -59.27
N LEU A 6 10.95 -8.00 -58.20
CA LEU A 6 10.74 -6.57 -58.02
C LEU A 6 11.59 -6.12 -56.83
N VAL A 7 12.49 -5.18 -57.13
CA VAL A 7 13.37 -4.50 -56.19
C VAL A 7 12.58 -3.37 -55.53
N ALA A 8 12.46 -3.38 -54.21
CA ALA A 8 12.03 -2.23 -53.42
C ALA A 8 13.24 -1.68 -52.67
N ALA A 9 13.70 -0.50 -53.08
CA ALA A 9 14.77 0.24 -52.42
C ALA A 9 14.26 0.83 -51.11
N LEU A 10 14.82 0.38 -49.98
CA LEU A 10 14.63 0.96 -48.66
C LEU A 10 15.78 1.95 -48.40
N THR A 11 15.45 3.24 -48.46
CA THR A 11 16.34 4.33 -48.05
C THR A 11 16.41 4.34 -46.52
N VAL A 12 17.52 3.86 -45.96
CA VAL A 12 17.78 3.95 -44.51
C VAL A 12 18.35 5.34 -44.22
N PHE A 13 17.62 6.16 -43.49
CA PHE A 13 18.17 7.34 -42.85
C PHE A 13 19.07 6.88 -41.69
N VAL A 14 20.37 7.07 -41.85
CA VAL A 14 21.34 6.93 -40.76
C VAL A 14 21.22 8.17 -39.89
N SER A 15 20.46 8.07 -38.80
CA SER A 15 20.55 9.06 -37.72
C SER A 15 21.84 8.77 -36.94
N SER A 16 22.86 9.60 -37.17
CA SER A 16 24.07 9.63 -36.35
C SER A 16 23.72 10.25 -35.00
N ALA A 17 23.19 9.45 -34.08
CA ALA A 17 23.17 9.81 -32.67
C ALA A 17 24.60 9.74 -32.16
N GLN A 18 25.23 10.91 -31.97
CA GLN A 18 26.44 11.02 -31.17
C GLN A 18 26.09 10.54 -29.76
N ALA A 19 26.66 9.40 -29.36
CA ALA A 19 26.65 8.98 -27.97
C ALA A 19 27.42 10.05 -27.17
N GLN A 20 26.71 10.86 -26.41
CA GLN A 20 27.31 11.54 -25.27
C GLN A 20 27.67 10.45 -24.27
N GLU A 21 28.97 10.26 -24.05
CA GLU A 21 29.48 9.55 -22.88
C GLU A 21 28.88 10.23 -21.64
N MET A 22 27.86 9.60 -21.07
CA MET A 22 27.40 9.95 -19.73
C MET A 22 28.51 9.53 -18.78
N PRO A 23 28.95 10.40 -17.85
CA PRO A 23 29.93 10.03 -16.85
C PRO A 23 29.41 8.80 -16.09
N GLU A 24 30.27 7.80 -15.91
CA GLU A 24 30.03 6.67 -15.03
C GLU A 24 29.55 7.22 -13.67
N MET A 25 28.26 7.07 -13.38
CA MET A 25 27.76 7.28 -12.03
C MET A 25 28.32 6.14 -11.19
N GLU A 26 29.44 6.43 -10.52
CA GLU A 26 30.00 5.61 -9.46
C GLU A 26 28.87 5.35 -8.44
N MET A 27 28.39 4.11 -8.40
CA MET A 27 27.36 3.71 -7.44
C MET A 27 27.92 3.91 -6.04
N LYS A 28 27.30 4.81 -5.26
CA LYS A 28 27.50 4.81 -3.81
C LYS A 28 27.13 3.41 -3.30
N PRO A 29 28.02 2.74 -2.55
CA PRO A 29 27.67 1.49 -1.88
C PRO A 29 26.38 1.72 -1.09
N ARG A 30 25.43 0.77 -1.16
CA ARG A 30 24.35 0.70 -0.14
C ARG A 30 25.03 0.82 1.22
N LEU A 31 24.53 1.68 2.09
CA LEU A 31 25.08 1.94 3.42
C LEU A 31 25.42 0.59 4.08
N GLN A 32 26.67 0.15 4.01
CA GLN A 32 27.18 -0.95 4.82
C GLN A 32 27.47 -0.34 6.19
N SER A 33 26.42 0.19 6.81
CA SER A 33 26.51 0.75 8.14
C SER A 33 26.97 -0.35 9.08
N PRO A 34 27.92 -0.09 10.00
CA PRO A 34 28.25 -1.06 11.02
C PRO A 34 26.97 -1.49 11.76
N MET A 35 26.94 -2.73 12.24
CA MET A 35 25.82 -3.24 13.02
C MET A 35 25.49 -2.27 14.17
N PRO A 36 24.23 -1.80 14.29
CA PRO A 36 23.85 -0.88 15.35
C PRO A 36 24.13 -1.45 16.74
N THR A 37 24.55 -0.59 17.66
CA THR A 37 24.72 -0.95 19.07
C THR A 37 23.44 -0.67 19.85
N LEU A 38 23.24 -1.36 20.97
CA LEU A 38 22.10 -1.13 21.85
C LEU A 38 22.12 0.31 22.38
N PRO A 39 21.01 1.06 22.26
CA PRO A 39 20.87 2.37 22.90
C PRO A 39 21.02 2.24 24.41
N SER A 40 21.62 3.25 25.04
CA SER A 40 21.77 3.31 26.51
C SER A 40 20.45 3.62 27.22
N ASN A 41 19.48 4.18 26.52
CA ASN A 41 18.20 4.70 27.00
C ASN A 41 17.00 3.81 26.63
N LEU A 42 17.22 2.49 26.51
CA LEU A 42 16.12 1.56 26.22
C LEU A 42 15.01 1.62 27.29
N PRO A 43 13.72 1.57 26.90
CA PRO A 43 12.62 1.52 27.84
C PRO A 43 12.74 0.32 28.80
N PRO A 44 12.51 0.48 30.12
CA PRO A 44 12.70 -0.61 31.08
C PRO A 44 11.88 -1.87 30.77
N TRP A 45 10.68 -1.70 30.20
CA TRP A 45 9.78 -2.80 29.87
C TRP A 45 10.34 -3.74 28.79
N ILE A 46 11.29 -3.31 27.96
CA ILE A 46 11.86 -4.12 26.86
C ILE A 46 12.65 -5.34 27.36
N ASN A 47 12.99 -5.35 28.65
CA ASN A 47 13.63 -6.48 29.31
C ASN A 47 12.63 -7.40 30.02
N SER A 48 11.35 -7.00 30.10
CA SER A 48 10.28 -7.84 30.64
C SER A 48 9.86 -8.88 29.60
N ARG A 49 9.83 -10.15 30.02
CA ARG A 49 9.37 -11.27 29.17
C ARG A 49 7.89 -11.63 29.39
N GLY A 50 7.23 -11.06 30.39
CA GLY A 50 5.81 -11.29 30.61
C GLY A 50 4.99 -10.59 29.54
N MET A 51 3.87 -11.17 29.10
CA MET A 51 2.93 -10.49 28.20
C MET A 51 2.02 -9.58 29.03
N ASP A 52 1.93 -8.31 28.66
CA ASP A 52 0.96 -7.36 29.22
C ASP A 52 -0.18 -7.28 28.22
N ALA A 53 -1.01 -8.33 28.14
CA ALA A 53 -2.08 -8.40 27.15
C ALA A 53 -3.15 -7.35 27.47
N ILE A 54 -3.20 -6.28 26.68
CA ILE A 54 -4.26 -5.28 26.77
C ILE A 54 -5.33 -5.61 25.74
N PHE A 55 -6.52 -5.88 26.24
CA PHE A 55 -7.65 -6.21 25.40
C PHE A 55 -8.21 -4.95 24.71
N TYR A 56 -9.02 -5.20 23.68
CA TYR A 56 -9.68 -4.19 22.86
C TYR A 56 -10.29 -3.06 23.70
N LYS A 57 -10.18 -1.82 23.21
CA LYS A 57 -11.00 -0.72 23.75
C LYS A 57 -12.47 -1.14 23.74
N PRO A 58 -13.21 -1.10 24.86
CA PRO A 58 -14.62 -1.46 24.85
C PRO A 58 -15.42 -0.54 23.93
N GLY A 59 -16.20 -1.12 23.03
CA GLY A 59 -17.06 -0.39 22.09
C GLY A 59 -18.08 -1.29 21.41
N PRO A 60 -19.21 -0.74 20.94
CA PRO A 60 -20.26 -1.51 20.26
C PRO A 60 -19.85 -1.99 18.86
N TYR A 61 -18.72 -1.49 18.35
CA TYR A 61 -18.12 -1.87 17.06
C TYR A 61 -17.27 -3.13 17.14
N ASN A 62 -16.83 -3.55 18.34
CA ASN A 62 -15.95 -4.71 18.46
C ASN A 62 -16.57 -5.93 17.75
N TRP A 63 -15.76 -6.58 16.92
CA TRP A 63 -16.11 -7.72 16.08
C TRP A 63 -17.01 -7.41 14.86
N ALA A 64 -17.24 -6.14 14.52
CA ALA A 64 -18.03 -5.76 13.34
C ALA A 64 -17.41 -6.23 12.02
N ILE A 65 -16.11 -6.53 11.96
CA ILE A 65 -15.48 -7.19 10.81
C ILE A 65 -16.21 -8.47 10.39
N ASN A 66 -16.83 -9.20 11.32
CA ASN A 66 -17.58 -10.43 11.05
C ASN A 66 -18.84 -10.22 10.18
N ARG A 67 -19.24 -8.97 9.94
CA ARG A 67 -20.28 -8.64 8.96
C ARG A 67 -19.84 -8.91 7.52
N ILE A 68 -18.53 -9.02 7.28
CA ILE A 68 -17.93 -9.43 6.02
C ILE A 68 -17.17 -10.75 6.29
N PRO A 69 -17.86 -11.91 6.37
CA PRO A 69 -17.27 -13.13 6.92
C PRO A 69 -16.03 -13.63 6.17
N ALA A 70 -15.98 -13.46 4.85
CA ALA A 70 -14.82 -13.85 4.06
C ALA A 70 -13.60 -12.97 4.39
N PHE A 71 -13.81 -11.67 4.59
CA PHE A 71 -12.76 -10.73 4.99
C PHE A 71 -12.26 -11.00 6.40
N ALA A 72 -13.17 -11.19 7.35
CA ALA A 72 -12.81 -11.53 8.73
C ALA A 72 -11.91 -12.77 8.77
N ARG A 73 -12.28 -13.81 8.02
CA ARG A 73 -11.52 -15.07 7.92
C ARG A 73 -10.13 -14.88 7.33
N ASP A 74 -10.01 -14.15 6.21
CA ASP A 74 -8.71 -13.87 5.61
C ASP A 74 -7.82 -13.07 6.57
N MET A 75 -8.38 -12.07 7.26
CA MET A 75 -7.66 -11.29 8.29
C MET A 75 -7.26 -12.13 9.51
N TYR A 76 -8.07 -13.09 9.95
CA TYR A 76 -7.70 -13.99 11.06
C TYR A 76 -6.59 -14.97 10.68
N ALA A 77 -6.45 -15.27 9.38
CA ALA A 77 -5.43 -16.19 8.89
C ALA A 77 -4.03 -15.55 8.80
N THR A 78 -3.93 -14.22 8.64
CA THR A 78 -2.63 -13.53 8.43
C THR A 78 -1.68 -13.71 9.61
N GLY A 79 -2.17 -13.55 10.85
CA GLY A 79 -1.37 -13.72 12.08
C GLY A 79 -0.82 -15.15 12.24
N VAL A 80 -1.54 -16.16 11.75
CA VAL A 80 -1.10 -17.56 11.85
C VAL A 80 0.20 -17.80 11.07
N GLY A 81 0.34 -17.18 9.89
CA GLY A 81 1.52 -17.33 9.06
C GLY A 81 2.77 -16.74 9.70
N HIS A 82 2.67 -15.53 10.27
CA HIS A 82 3.76 -14.88 11.02
C HIS A 82 4.20 -15.75 12.20
N ALA A 83 3.25 -16.16 13.04
CA ALA A 83 3.53 -16.99 14.21
C ALA A 83 4.25 -18.30 13.86
N MET A 84 3.80 -19.02 12.81
CA MET A 84 4.43 -20.27 12.37
C MET A 84 5.86 -20.06 11.86
N ALA A 85 6.12 -19.00 11.10
CA ALA A 85 7.45 -18.73 10.58
C ALA A 85 8.42 -18.30 11.69
N TYR A 86 7.97 -17.43 12.61
CA TYR A 86 8.75 -17.02 13.77
C TYR A 86 9.13 -18.19 14.66
N GLU A 87 8.18 -19.10 14.92
CA GLU A 87 8.46 -20.34 15.65
C GLU A 87 9.51 -21.19 14.92
N ALA A 88 9.41 -21.33 13.60
CA ALA A 88 10.38 -22.08 12.81
C ALA A 88 11.79 -21.47 12.87
N LEU A 89 11.89 -20.13 12.77
CA LEU A 89 13.15 -19.40 12.85
C LEU A 89 13.86 -19.61 14.19
N VAL A 90 13.12 -19.62 15.31
CA VAL A 90 13.74 -19.72 16.64
C VAL A 90 13.95 -21.14 17.17
N THR A 91 13.33 -22.14 16.52
CA THR A 91 13.45 -23.57 16.88
C THR A 91 14.40 -24.34 15.97
N GLY A 92 15.07 -23.66 15.03
CA GLY A 92 16.01 -24.29 14.10
C GLY A 92 15.34 -25.00 12.91
N LYS A 93 14.05 -24.75 12.69
CA LYS A 93 13.28 -25.27 11.54
C LYS A 93 13.22 -24.28 10.38
N ALA A 94 14.06 -23.25 10.38
CA ALA A 94 14.16 -22.30 9.27
C ALA A 94 14.33 -22.98 7.88
N PRO A 95 15.08 -24.10 7.73
CA PRO A 95 15.15 -24.82 6.44
C PRO A 95 13.81 -25.37 5.93
N GLU A 96 12.80 -25.52 6.81
CA GLU A 96 11.46 -25.98 6.44
C GLU A 96 10.57 -24.83 5.92
N LEU A 97 10.99 -23.56 6.05
CA LEU A 97 10.21 -22.38 5.67
C LEU A 97 9.71 -22.48 4.23
N GLU A 98 10.56 -22.85 3.27
CA GLU A 98 10.20 -22.92 1.84
C GLU A 98 9.52 -24.23 1.40
N THR A 99 9.27 -25.15 2.34
CA THR A 99 8.74 -26.49 2.06
C THR A 99 7.57 -26.83 2.98
N LYS A 100 7.83 -27.55 4.08
CA LYS A 100 6.81 -28.08 4.99
C LYS A 100 6.10 -26.98 5.75
N THR A 101 6.83 -25.98 6.25
CA THR A 101 6.23 -24.84 6.95
C THR A 101 5.39 -24.02 5.99
N PHE A 102 5.91 -23.67 4.80
CA PHE A 102 5.10 -23.03 3.74
C PHE A 102 3.81 -23.80 3.45
N SER A 103 3.90 -25.12 3.22
CA SER A 103 2.72 -25.95 2.91
C SER A 103 1.70 -25.96 4.05
N THR A 104 2.17 -25.86 5.30
CA THR A 104 1.29 -25.80 6.47
C THR A 104 0.59 -24.44 6.55
N ILE A 105 1.33 -23.35 6.36
CA ILE A 105 0.78 -21.98 6.33
C ILE A 105 -0.24 -21.87 5.19
N ASP A 106 0.13 -22.27 3.97
CA ASP A 106 -0.73 -22.30 2.79
C ASP A 106 -2.03 -23.08 3.01
N SER A 107 -1.95 -24.24 3.69
CA SER A 107 -3.13 -25.02 4.07
C SER A 107 -4.07 -24.26 5.00
N VAL A 108 -3.53 -23.52 5.98
CA VAL A 108 -4.35 -22.67 6.88
C VAL A 108 -4.97 -21.51 6.12
N LEU A 109 -4.22 -20.86 5.23
CA LEU A 109 -4.73 -19.76 4.41
C LEU A 109 -5.86 -20.19 3.47
N LYS A 110 -5.82 -21.44 2.98
CA LYS A 110 -6.92 -22.04 2.19
C LYS A 110 -8.11 -22.49 3.04
N ASN A 111 -7.89 -22.70 4.34
CA ASN A 111 -8.89 -23.17 5.31
C ASN A 111 -8.93 -22.21 6.51
N GLN A 112 -9.29 -20.96 6.25
CA GLN A 112 -9.12 -19.87 7.20
C GLN A 112 -9.89 -20.10 8.52
N PRO A 113 -9.33 -19.68 9.66
CA PRO A 113 -10.00 -19.78 10.94
C PRO A 113 -11.24 -18.87 11.00
N ARG A 114 -12.27 -19.32 11.72
CA ARG A 114 -13.53 -18.57 11.89
C ARG A 114 -13.48 -17.54 13.01
N THR A 115 -12.45 -17.60 13.84
CA THR A 115 -12.22 -16.71 14.98
C THR A 115 -10.75 -16.31 14.97
N PRO A 116 -10.39 -15.15 15.56
CA PRO A 116 -9.00 -14.81 15.79
C PRO A 116 -8.29 -15.95 16.52
N VAL A 117 -7.03 -16.18 16.16
CA VAL A 117 -6.18 -17.18 16.81
C VAL A 117 -5.12 -16.43 17.61
N ASP A 118 -4.91 -16.85 18.85
CA ASP A 118 -3.80 -16.35 19.67
C ASP A 118 -2.47 -16.81 19.06
N GLU A 119 -1.69 -15.86 18.55
CA GLU A 119 -0.38 -16.13 17.93
C GLU A 119 0.58 -16.81 18.92
N GLY A 120 0.51 -16.47 20.22
CA GLY A 120 1.34 -17.09 21.25
C GLY A 120 1.03 -18.56 21.50
N ALA A 121 -0.17 -19.02 21.15
CA ALA A 121 -0.51 -20.44 21.16
C ALA A 121 0.13 -21.21 19.98
N ILE A 122 0.48 -20.52 18.90
CA ILE A 122 1.13 -21.08 17.71
C ILE A 122 2.66 -21.00 17.83
N SER A 123 3.20 -19.93 18.43
CA SER A 123 4.63 -19.62 18.48
C SER A 123 5.23 -19.60 19.91
N PRO A 124 4.99 -20.62 20.76
CA PRO A 124 5.32 -20.55 22.18
C PRO A 124 6.82 -20.37 22.48
N ARG A 125 7.73 -20.86 21.62
CA ARG A 125 9.17 -20.67 21.81
C ARG A 125 9.61 -19.28 21.38
N PHE A 126 8.97 -18.73 20.36
CA PHE A 126 9.18 -17.35 19.96
C PHE A 126 8.76 -16.39 21.08
N VAL A 127 7.53 -16.52 21.61
CA VAL A 127 7.05 -15.71 22.75
C VAL A 127 7.98 -15.84 23.97
N GLN A 128 8.45 -17.06 24.28
CA GLN A 128 9.39 -17.26 25.39
C GLN A 128 10.70 -16.47 25.23
N LYS A 129 11.21 -16.33 24.00
CA LYS A 129 12.47 -15.63 23.70
C LYS A 129 12.26 -14.12 23.51
N PHE A 130 11.16 -13.73 22.88
CA PHE A 130 10.89 -12.40 22.33
C PHE A 130 9.57 -11.79 22.83
N GLY A 131 9.04 -12.20 23.99
CA GLY A 131 7.76 -11.71 24.50
C GLY A 131 7.64 -10.18 24.67
N TYR A 132 8.76 -9.44 24.69
CA TYR A 132 8.75 -7.97 24.64
C TYR A 132 8.39 -7.43 23.25
N LEU A 133 8.72 -8.14 22.17
CA LEU A 133 8.30 -7.83 20.80
C LEU A 133 6.81 -8.12 20.61
N GLU A 134 6.33 -9.22 21.18
CA GLU A 134 4.90 -9.59 21.13
C GLU A 134 3.99 -8.51 21.68
N LYS A 135 4.40 -7.78 22.74
CA LYS A 135 3.64 -6.62 23.24
C LYS A 135 3.41 -5.56 22.17
N VAL A 136 4.43 -5.32 21.36
CA VAL A 136 4.41 -4.30 20.30
C VAL A 136 3.54 -4.77 19.14
N PHE A 137 3.71 -6.03 18.72
CA PHE A 137 2.91 -6.64 17.65
C PHE A 137 1.44 -6.76 18.03
N ASP A 138 1.12 -7.36 19.18
CA ASP A 138 -0.26 -7.54 19.65
C ASP A 138 -1.00 -6.19 19.79
N TRP A 139 -0.32 -5.16 20.30
CA TRP A 139 -0.94 -3.85 20.44
C TRP A 139 -1.23 -3.17 19.11
N ALA A 140 -0.30 -3.23 18.16
CA ALA A 140 -0.49 -2.66 16.84
C ALA A 140 -1.50 -3.47 16.00
N HIS A 141 -1.51 -4.80 16.12
CA HIS A 141 -2.54 -5.66 15.54
C HIS A 141 -3.93 -5.36 16.12
N THR A 142 -4.04 -5.10 17.42
CA THR A 142 -5.29 -4.65 18.04
C THR A 142 -5.78 -3.34 17.42
N LEU A 143 -4.90 -2.37 17.19
CA LEU A 143 -5.27 -1.13 16.48
C LEU A 143 -5.77 -1.39 15.06
N HIS A 144 -5.11 -2.27 14.29
CA HIS A 144 -5.57 -2.70 12.96
C HIS A 144 -7.02 -3.22 13.01
N PHE A 145 -7.28 -4.22 13.86
CA PHE A 145 -8.60 -4.85 13.95
C PHE A 145 -9.68 -3.87 14.45
N GLN A 146 -9.38 -3.03 15.45
CA GLN A 146 -10.35 -2.07 15.96
C GLN A 146 -10.67 -0.96 14.95
N THR A 147 -9.70 -0.55 14.13
CA THR A 147 -9.92 0.40 13.03
C THR A 147 -10.89 -0.19 12.00
N ILE A 148 -10.68 -1.45 11.62
CA ILE A 148 -11.58 -2.18 10.71
C ILE A 148 -12.98 -2.32 11.30
N ASP A 149 -13.07 -2.67 12.58
CA ASP A 149 -14.34 -2.84 13.30
C ASP A 149 -15.14 -1.53 13.32
N VAL A 150 -14.51 -0.38 13.60
CA VAL A 150 -15.18 0.92 13.57
C VAL A 150 -15.76 1.22 12.18
N PHE A 151 -14.98 1.02 11.12
CA PHE A 151 -15.49 1.30 9.76
C PHE A 151 -16.54 0.30 9.27
N SER A 152 -16.49 -0.94 9.76
CA SER A 152 -17.47 -1.99 9.45
C SER A 152 -18.75 -1.88 10.29
N HIS A 153 -18.75 -1.07 11.35
CA HIS A 153 -19.89 -0.95 12.24
C HIS A 153 -21.09 -0.28 11.56
N PRO A 154 -22.28 -0.91 11.59
CA PRO A 154 -23.49 -0.35 11.00
C PRO A 154 -24.11 0.74 11.87
N GLY A 155 -24.88 1.63 11.27
CA GLY A 155 -25.70 2.61 12.00
C GLY A 155 -24.93 3.80 12.58
N TRP A 156 -23.63 3.93 12.29
CA TRP A 156 -22.86 5.14 12.51
C TRP A 156 -22.63 5.86 11.19
N ASP A 157 -22.76 7.18 11.21
CA ASP A 157 -22.32 8.04 10.12
C ASP A 157 -20.78 8.16 10.11
N ASP A 158 -20.24 8.72 9.04
CA ASP A 158 -18.79 8.85 8.87
C ASP A 158 -18.19 9.74 9.97
N LYS A 159 -18.83 10.84 10.33
CA LYS A 159 -18.36 11.73 11.40
C LYS A 159 -18.13 10.97 12.70
N ARG A 160 -19.10 10.15 13.14
CA ARG A 160 -18.98 9.36 14.36
C ARG A 160 -17.90 8.29 14.27
N LYS A 161 -17.76 7.64 13.09
CA LYS A 161 -16.67 6.68 12.86
C LYS A 161 -15.31 7.37 12.98
N GLU A 162 -15.13 8.52 12.33
CA GLU A 162 -13.88 9.27 12.41
C GLU A 162 -13.55 9.72 13.84
N GLU A 163 -14.54 10.25 14.58
CA GLU A 163 -14.36 10.60 15.99
C GLU A 163 -13.95 9.41 16.87
N GLU A 164 -14.42 8.20 16.55
CA GLU A 164 -14.01 6.99 17.27
C GLU A 164 -12.61 6.52 16.88
N ILE A 165 -12.21 6.65 15.61
CA ILE A 165 -10.83 6.39 15.17
C ILE A 165 -9.84 7.29 15.91
N GLU A 166 -10.14 8.58 16.08
CA GLU A 166 -9.28 9.49 16.85
C GLU A 166 -9.18 9.09 18.34
N LYS A 167 -10.25 8.53 18.91
CA LYS A 167 -10.23 7.99 20.28
C LYS A 167 -9.42 6.70 20.37
N LEU A 168 -9.51 5.83 19.36
CA LEU A 168 -8.70 4.62 19.27
C LEU A 168 -7.22 4.96 19.17
N TRP A 169 -6.86 5.97 18.37
CA TRP A 169 -5.48 6.45 18.30
C TRP A 169 -4.96 6.94 19.65
N LYS A 170 -5.73 7.77 20.36
CA LYS A 170 -5.35 8.22 21.71
C LYS A 170 -5.22 7.08 22.71
N PHE A 171 -6.10 6.07 22.63
CA PHE A 171 -6.01 4.88 23.47
C PHE A 171 -4.76 4.07 23.15
N TYR A 172 -4.48 3.85 21.86
CA TYR A 172 -3.27 3.19 21.38
C TYR A 172 -2.00 3.89 21.89
N GLN A 173 -1.93 5.21 21.79
CA GLN A 173 -0.78 6.00 22.24
C GLN A 173 -0.60 6.03 23.78
N SER A 174 -1.60 5.60 24.55
CA SER A 174 -1.52 5.65 26.01
C SER A 174 -0.56 4.64 26.61
N GLU A 175 -0.15 3.65 25.81
CA GLU A 175 0.71 2.55 26.24
C GLU A 175 2.16 2.70 25.75
N PRO A 176 3.15 2.24 26.53
CA PRO A 176 4.57 2.50 26.27
C PRO A 176 5.16 1.69 25.11
N TYR A 177 4.40 0.75 24.55
CA TYR A 177 4.77 -0.07 23.40
C TYR A 177 4.15 0.43 22.09
N ALA A 178 3.48 1.58 22.09
CA ALA A 178 2.93 2.19 20.89
C ALA A 178 4.03 2.52 19.86
N ILE A 179 3.83 2.05 18.63
CA ILE A 179 4.62 2.45 17.46
C ILE A 179 4.28 3.90 17.09
N THR A 180 5.29 4.68 16.72
CA THR A 180 5.14 6.07 16.31
C THR A 180 4.22 6.21 15.09
N GLY A 181 3.41 7.27 15.09
CA GLY A 181 2.62 7.67 13.92
C GLY A 181 3.38 8.59 12.96
N LEU A 182 4.65 8.88 13.22
CA LEU A 182 5.47 9.65 12.30
C LEU A 182 5.85 8.80 11.08
N PRO A 183 5.92 9.40 9.88
CA PRO A 183 6.28 8.68 8.66
C PRO A 183 7.79 8.38 8.70
N MET A 184 8.16 7.18 9.13
CA MET A 184 9.58 6.80 9.21
C MET A 184 10.16 6.64 7.81
N ASN A 185 11.40 7.09 7.61
CA ASN A 185 12.11 6.81 6.37
C ASN A 185 12.35 5.29 6.19
N MET A 186 11.69 4.71 5.17
CA MET A 186 11.74 3.28 4.87
C MET A 186 13.08 2.87 4.24
N GLU A 187 13.76 3.77 3.51
CA GLU A 187 15.15 3.55 3.07
C GLU A 187 16.07 3.35 4.27
N TYR A 188 15.94 4.18 5.32
CA TYR A 188 16.71 4.05 6.54
C TYR A 188 16.40 2.71 7.24
N LEU A 189 15.12 2.38 7.40
CA LEU A 189 14.70 1.13 8.04
C LEU A 189 15.12 -0.13 7.26
N ASP A 190 15.36 -0.03 5.96
CA ASP A 190 15.84 -1.10 5.08
C ASP A 190 17.37 -1.05 4.82
N SER A 191 18.14 -0.19 5.51
CA SER A 191 19.58 0.03 5.22
C SER A 191 20.58 -0.78 6.06
N PHE A 192 20.14 -1.75 6.86
CA PHE A 192 21.01 -2.45 7.81
C PHE A 192 21.71 -3.67 7.18
N PRO A 193 22.84 -4.15 7.75
CA PRO A 193 23.59 -5.29 7.19
C PRO A 193 22.81 -6.61 7.06
N TYR A 194 21.73 -6.75 7.82
CA TYR A 194 20.83 -7.92 7.74
C TYR A 194 19.68 -7.74 6.76
N SER A 195 19.42 -6.52 6.27
CA SER A 195 18.27 -6.23 5.42
C SER A 195 18.22 -7.16 4.21
N MET A 196 17.00 -7.55 3.85
CA MET A 196 16.66 -8.48 2.78
C MET A 196 17.07 -9.95 3.02
N ALA A 197 17.68 -10.30 4.16
CA ALA A 197 18.10 -11.68 4.43
C ALA A 197 16.93 -12.67 4.37
N PHE A 198 15.77 -12.32 4.92
CA PHE A 198 14.60 -13.20 4.93
C PHE A 198 14.03 -13.38 3.53
N ARG A 199 13.74 -12.29 2.81
CA ARG A 199 13.17 -12.38 1.45
C ARG A 199 14.11 -13.05 0.45
N THR A 200 15.42 -12.95 0.66
CA THR A 200 16.43 -13.64 -0.16
C THR A 200 16.45 -15.14 0.13
N ASN A 201 16.38 -15.53 1.40
CA ASN A 201 16.51 -16.93 1.81
C ASN A 201 15.20 -17.71 1.74
N TYR A 202 14.06 -17.03 1.94
CA TYR A 202 12.73 -17.62 2.06
C TYR A 202 11.69 -16.84 1.22
N PRO A 203 11.84 -16.80 -0.12
CA PRO A 203 11.02 -15.97 -0.99
C PRO A 203 9.53 -16.37 -1.02
N LYS A 204 9.17 -17.66 -0.86
CA LYS A 204 7.75 -18.06 -0.88
C LYS A 204 7.05 -17.63 0.39
N VAL A 205 7.66 -17.86 1.56
CA VAL A 205 7.06 -17.40 2.82
C VAL A 205 7.02 -15.87 2.87
N ASN A 206 8.06 -15.20 2.38
CA ASN A 206 8.04 -13.75 2.23
C ASN A 206 6.90 -13.27 1.31
N GLY A 207 6.62 -13.99 0.22
CA GLY A 207 5.48 -13.69 -0.65
C GLY A 207 4.14 -13.77 0.07
N LEU A 208 3.94 -14.78 0.94
CA LEU A 208 2.75 -14.85 1.79
C LEU A 208 2.64 -13.63 2.70
N PHE A 209 3.75 -13.21 3.34
CA PHE A 209 3.78 -12.05 4.23
C PHE A 209 3.45 -10.75 3.51
N TRP A 210 4.03 -10.57 2.32
CA TRP A 210 3.70 -9.45 1.45
C TRP A 210 2.19 -9.43 1.14
N GLY A 211 1.61 -10.58 0.79
CA GLY A 211 0.17 -10.72 0.57
C GLY A 211 -0.68 -10.37 1.80
N TYR A 212 -0.24 -10.75 3.01
CA TYR A 212 -0.94 -10.39 4.25
C TYR A 212 -0.96 -8.89 4.46
N HIS A 213 0.20 -8.25 4.34
CA HIS A 213 0.35 -6.81 4.50
C HIS A 213 -0.41 -6.07 3.40
N TRP A 214 -0.47 -6.60 2.18
CA TRP A 214 -1.31 -6.06 1.11
C TRP A 214 -2.80 -6.06 1.51
N LEU A 215 -3.32 -7.16 2.07
CA LEU A 215 -4.70 -7.21 2.55
C LEU A 215 -4.93 -6.25 3.74
N GLN A 216 -3.98 -6.19 4.68
CA GLN A 216 -4.03 -5.32 5.86
C GLN A 216 -3.97 -3.82 5.52
N THR A 217 -3.50 -3.46 4.32
CA THR A 217 -3.39 -2.07 3.85
C THR A 217 -4.50 -1.67 2.88
N VAL A 218 -4.86 -2.52 1.91
CA VAL A 218 -5.89 -2.19 0.89
C VAL A 218 -7.31 -2.10 1.44
N ASN A 219 -7.58 -2.74 2.58
CA ASN A 219 -8.93 -2.81 3.14
C ASN A 219 -9.46 -1.45 3.61
N TYR A 220 -8.60 -0.49 3.94
CA TYR A 220 -9.07 0.74 4.56
C TYR A 220 -9.86 1.61 3.58
N ASP A 221 -9.41 1.75 2.33
CA ASP A 221 -10.19 2.45 1.31
C ASP A 221 -11.44 1.66 0.90
N MET A 222 -11.41 0.33 1.02
CA MET A 222 -12.61 -0.51 0.86
C MET A 222 -13.67 -0.23 1.93
N LEU A 223 -13.29 0.27 3.12
CA LEU A 223 -14.19 0.49 4.25
C LEU A 223 -14.49 1.97 4.54
N PHE A 224 -13.52 2.85 4.33
CA PHE A 224 -13.58 4.26 4.73
C PHE A 224 -14.57 5.05 3.86
N ARG A 225 -15.57 5.64 4.53
CA ARG A 225 -16.73 6.34 3.93
C ARG A 225 -17.50 5.52 2.89
N VAL A 226 -17.38 4.20 2.97
CA VAL A 226 -18.13 3.27 2.13
C VAL A 226 -19.38 2.83 2.89
N PRO A 227 -20.58 2.89 2.27
CA PRO A 227 -21.78 2.33 2.88
C PRO A 227 -21.61 0.85 3.22
N VAL A 228 -22.03 0.45 4.42
CA VAL A 228 -21.85 -0.93 4.92
C VAL A 228 -22.49 -1.98 3.98
N SER A 229 -23.53 -1.62 3.23
CA SER A 229 -24.13 -2.48 2.20
C SER A 229 -23.16 -2.86 1.08
N ASP A 230 -22.18 -2.01 0.79
CA ASP A 230 -21.34 -2.10 -0.41
C ASP A 230 -19.98 -2.73 -0.09
N GLN A 231 -19.59 -2.78 1.19
CA GLN A 231 -18.30 -3.29 1.64
C GLN A 231 -18.09 -4.76 1.26
N LYS A 232 -19.14 -5.59 1.34
CA LYS A 232 -19.04 -7.02 0.96
C LYS A 232 -18.72 -7.18 -0.52
N ALA A 233 -19.42 -6.47 -1.40
CA ALA A 233 -19.22 -6.59 -2.85
C ALA A 233 -17.81 -6.13 -3.27
N GLN A 234 -17.32 -5.05 -2.68
CA GLN A 234 -15.93 -4.63 -2.89
C GLN A 234 -14.93 -5.69 -2.40
N TYR A 235 -15.19 -6.27 -1.23
CA TYR A 235 -14.33 -7.31 -0.71
C TYR A 235 -14.36 -8.59 -1.55
N ASP A 236 -15.48 -8.96 -2.16
CA ASP A 236 -15.54 -10.15 -3.02
C ASP A 236 -14.49 -10.06 -4.16
N LEU A 237 -14.26 -8.87 -4.73
CA LEU A 237 -13.23 -8.61 -5.74
C LEU A 237 -11.81 -8.52 -5.16
N ILE A 238 -11.62 -7.70 -4.12
CA ILE A 238 -10.31 -7.53 -3.47
C ILE A 238 -9.82 -8.86 -2.90
N GLY A 239 -10.71 -9.61 -2.25
CA GLY A 239 -10.44 -10.91 -1.68
C GLY A 239 -10.16 -11.97 -2.73
N GLN A 240 -10.81 -11.92 -3.90
CA GLN A 240 -10.45 -12.80 -5.01
C GLN A 240 -9.02 -12.50 -5.49
N ARG A 241 -8.69 -11.23 -5.73
CA ARG A 241 -7.34 -10.79 -6.11
C ARG A 241 -6.28 -11.18 -5.07
N TYR A 242 -6.60 -11.00 -3.78
CA TYR A 242 -5.78 -11.45 -2.66
C TYR A 242 -5.42 -12.93 -2.80
N ARG A 243 -6.44 -13.80 -2.89
CA ARG A 243 -6.25 -15.25 -2.87
C ARG A 243 -5.66 -15.80 -4.17
N GLU A 244 -5.96 -15.22 -5.32
CA GLU A 244 -5.53 -15.72 -6.64
C GLU A 244 -4.15 -15.20 -7.05
N THR A 245 -3.82 -13.96 -6.67
CA THR A 245 -2.61 -13.28 -7.16
C THR A 245 -1.72 -12.83 -6.02
N GLU A 246 -2.18 -11.87 -5.20
CA GLU A 246 -1.31 -11.11 -4.30
C GLU A 246 -0.67 -11.97 -3.22
N LEU A 247 -1.37 -12.99 -2.75
CA LEU A 247 -0.88 -13.92 -1.73
C LEU A 247 0.37 -14.69 -2.14
N TYR A 248 0.57 -14.97 -3.43
CA TYR A 248 1.67 -15.83 -3.90
C TYR A 248 2.74 -15.08 -4.69
N ARG A 249 2.69 -13.75 -4.75
CA ARG A 249 3.70 -12.96 -5.45
C ARG A 249 5.02 -12.94 -4.69
N THR A 250 6.11 -13.24 -5.39
CA THR A 250 7.48 -13.23 -4.83
C THR A 250 8.38 -12.20 -5.50
N ASP A 251 7.84 -11.40 -6.42
CA ASP A 251 8.57 -10.47 -7.29
C ASP A 251 8.42 -9.00 -6.87
N ARG A 252 7.88 -8.76 -5.67
CA ARG A 252 7.63 -7.42 -5.12
C ARG A 252 8.92 -6.81 -4.57
N ASP A 253 9.09 -5.50 -4.79
CA ASP A 253 10.35 -4.81 -4.49
C ASP A 253 10.49 -4.45 -3.00
N PHE A 254 9.39 -4.08 -2.35
CA PHE A 254 9.31 -3.67 -0.95
C PHE A 254 7.91 -3.97 -0.36
N MET A 255 7.76 -3.84 0.95
CA MET A 255 6.48 -4.10 1.63
C MET A 255 5.42 -3.06 1.24
N PRO A 256 4.16 -3.48 1.07
CA PRO A 256 3.12 -2.57 0.63
C PRO A 256 2.85 -1.51 1.70
N MET A 257 2.66 -0.27 1.26
CA MET A 257 2.45 0.87 2.15
C MET A 257 0.98 1.26 2.21
N THR A 258 0.54 1.82 3.33
CA THR A 258 -0.88 2.13 3.53
C THR A 258 -1.35 3.23 2.60
N ALA A 259 -0.54 4.29 2.38
CA ALA A 259 -0.93 5.35 1.43
C ALA A 259 -0.87 4.92 -0.05
N GLU A 260 -0.16 3.83 -0.37
CA GLU A 260 -0.16 3.23 -1.72
C GLU A 260 -1.48 2.54 -2.04
N LEU A 261 -2.04 1.84 -1.06
CA LEU A 261 -3.18 0.94 -1.28
C LEU A 261 -4.50 1.52 -0.75
N SER A 262 -4.42 2.44 0.20
CA SER A 262 -5.55 3.16 0.79
C SER A 262 -5.24 4.66 0.96
N PRO A 263 -5.04 5.41 -0.15
CA PRO A 263 -4.65 6.82 -0.10
C PRO A 263 -5.68 7.73 0.57
N ARG A 264 -7.00 7.44 0.48
CA ARG A 264 -8.02 8.28 1.15
C ARG A 264 -7.97 8.09 2.65
N PHE A 265 -7.83 6.85 3.12
CA PHE A 265 -7.61 6.57 4.54
C PHE A 265 -6.32 7.23 5.04
N ALA A 266 -5.20 7.03 4.34
CA ALA A 266 -3.91 7.56 4.76
C ALA A 266 -3.88 9.10 4.76
N LYS A 267 -4.56 9.76 3.82
CA LYS A 267 -4.74 11.22 3.83
C LYS A 267 -5.54 11.69 5.05
N ARG A 268 -6.57 10.94 5.47
CA ARG A 268 -7.43 11.32 6.61
C ARG A 268 -6.81 10.99 7.97
N PHE A 269 -6.11 9.86 8.07
CA PHE A 269 -5.55 9.32 9.30
C PHE A 269 -4.06 9.00 9.14
N PRO A 270 -3.21 10.00 8.79
CA PRO A 270 -1.81 9.76 8.45
C PRO A 270 -1.03 9.11 9.59
N TYR A 271 -1.30 9.51 10.85
CA TYR A 271 -0.63 8.92 12.00
C TYR A 271 -0.90 7.42 12.17
N ILE A 272 -2.13 6.98 11.92
CA ILE A 272 -2.49 5.56 12.01
C ILE A 272 -1.88 4.80 10.82
N ALA A 273 -2.00 5.35 9.61
CA ALA A 273 -1.39 4.76 8.41
C ALA A 273 0.13 4.57 8.57
N ASN A 274 0.83 5.60 9.03
CA ASN A 274 2.26 5.53 9.33
C ASN A 274 2.59 4.50 10.41
N ALA A 275 1.79 4.40 11.48
CA ALA A 275 2.00 3.39 12.51
C ALA A 275 1.88 1.95 11.96
N PHE A 276 0.98 1.71 11.02
CA PHE A 276 0.85 0.42 10.32
C PHE A 276 2.04 0.14 9.40
N ASP A 277 2.49 1.15 8.65
CA ASP A 277 3.65 0.98 7.78
C ASP A 277 4.94 0.74 8.58
N ASN A 278 5.10 1.44 9.70
CA ASN A 278 6.18 1.23 10.66
C ASN A 278 6.12 -0.16 11.30
N LEU A 279 4.92 -0.69 11.56
CA LEU A 279 4.71 -2.08 12.01
C LEU A 279 5.15 -3.09 10.94
N HIS A 280 4.72 -2.91 9.69
CA HIS A 280 5.10 -3.80 8.59
C HIS A 280 6.62 -3.83 8.40
N MET A 281 7.28 -2.67 8.48
CA MET A 281 8.74 -2.61 8.46
C MET A 281 9.40 -3.26 9.69
N LEU A 282 8.78 -3.19 10.86
CA LEU A 282 9.26 -3.92 12.04
C LEU A 282 9.20 -5.44 11.82
N HIS A 283 8.11 -5.96 11.23
CA HIS A 283 8.03 -7.38 10.85
C HIS A 283 9.17 -7.78 9.91
N ASP A 284 9.43 -6.99 8.86
CA ASP A 284 10.51 -7.23 7.91
C ASP A 284 11.89 -7.23 8.58
N ASN A 285 12.16 -6.22 9.38
CA ASN A 285 13.40 -6.12 10.14
C ASN A 285 13.61 -7.32 11.07
N VAL A 286 12.57 -7.76 11.79
CA VAL A 286 12.65 -8.94 12.68
C VAL A 286 12.89 -10.20 11.87
N ASN A 287 12.16 -10.40 10.77
CA ASN A 287 12.35 -11.52 9.86
C ASN A 287 13.79 -11.60 9.36
N ASP A 288 14.34 -10.48 8.89
CA ASP A 288 15.71 -10.36 8.39
C ASP A 288 16.76 -10.67 9.49
N ILE A 289 16.59 -10.09 10.69
CA ILE A 289 17.48 -10.34 11.83
C ILE A 289 17.50 -11.83 12.19
N LEU A 290 16.33 -12.48 12.24
CA LEU A 290 16.21 -13.87 12.64
C LEU A 290 16.72 -14.84 11.56
N ALA A 291 16.54 -14.48 10.28
CA ALA A 291 17.05 -15.22 9.13
C ALA A 291 18.57 -15.10 8.93
N GLN A 292 19.20 -14.05 9.47
CA GLN A 292 20.63 -13.83 9.29
C GLN A 292 21.47 -14.87 10.06
N SER A 293 22.17 -15.73 9.33
CA SER A 293 22.98 -16.82 9.89
C SER A 293 24.28 -16.37 10.54
N SER A 294 24.79 -15.19 10.16
CA SER A 294 26.02 -14.63 10.73
C SER A 294 25.84 -14.03 12.13
N LEU A 295 24.60 -13.79 12.57
CA LEU A 295 24.30 -13.27 13.90
C LEU A 295 24.17 -14.41 14.92
N SER A 296 24.87 -14.29 16.04
CA SER A 296 24.62 -15.11 17.23
C SER A 296 23.23 -14.84 17.83
N GLU A 297 22.69 -15.76 18.62
CA GLU A 297 21.39 -15.56 19.30
C GLU A 297 21.35 -14.29 20.17
N LYS A 298 22.48 -13.95 20.83
CA LYS A 298 22.59 -12.70 21.58
C LYS A 298 22.49 -11.49 20.66
N GLN A 299 23.22 -11.50 19.54
CA GLN A 299 23.16 -10.41 18.56
C GLN A 299 21.75 -10.28 17.97
N LYS A 300 21.07 -11.38 17.65
CA LYS A 300 19.68 -11.35 17.18
C LYS A 300 18.77 -10.69 18.21
N ALA A 301 18.86 -11.10 19.48
CA ALA A 301 18.08 -10.49 20.56
C ALA A 301 18.37 -8.98 20.72
N ASP A 302 19.65 -8.59 20.66
CA ASP A 302 20.04 -7.18 20.75
C ASP A 302 19.49 -6.38 19.55
N GLN A 303 19.57 -6.91 18.33
CA GLN A 303 19.04 -6.24 17.14
C GLN A 303 17.52 -6.14 17.10
N VAL A 304 16.79 -7.15 17.60
CA VAL A 304 15.33 -7.07 17.72
C VAL A 304 14.93 -5.94 18.68
N LYS A 305 15.63 -5.78 19.82
CA LYS A 305 15.39 -4.66 20.73
C LYS A 305 15.67 -3.30 20.08
N ILE A 306 16.72 -3.23 19.26
CA ILE A 306 17.03 -2.02 18.49
C ILE A 306 15.95 -1.74 17.44
N ALA A 307 15.44 -2.77 16.76
CA ALA A 307 14.34 -2.63 15.80
C ALA A 307 13.08 -2.07 16.46
N ILE A 308 12.70 -2.59 17.61
CA ILE A 308 11.59 -2.04 18.42
C ILE A 308 11.88 -0.58 18.77
N TYR A 309 13.04 -0.30 19.38
CA TYR A 309 13.42 1.05 19.79
C TYR A 309 13.28 2.06 18.64
N ARG A 310 13.67 1.68 17.42
CA ARG A 310 13.62 2.56 16.24
C ARG A 310 12.22 2.98 15.80
N VAL A 311 11.18 2.28 16.23
CA VAL A 311 9.79 2.57 15.81
C VAL A 311 8.89 2.99 16.96
N LEU A 312 9.37 3.01 18.21
CA LEU A 312 8.56 3.38 19.37
C LEU A 312 8.24 4.88 19.39
N ALA A 313 7.00 5.24 19.68
CA ALA A 313 6.58 6.64 19.87
C ALA A 313 7.44 7.38 20.90
N SER A 314 7.89 6.69 21.95
CA SER A 314 8.77 7.28 22.97
C SER A 314 10.14 7.71 22.44
N THR A 315 10.65 7.04 21.42
CA THR A 315 11.95 7.34 20.79
C THR A 315 11.88 8.63 19.99
N HIS A 316 10.72 8.93 19.41
CA HIS A 316 10.48 10.10 18.58
C HIS A 316 9.71 11.21 19.30
N LYS A 317 9.83 11.25 20.64
CA LYS A 317 9.11 12.23 21.44
C LYS A 317 9.64 13.63 21.16
N GLY A 318 8.77 14.50 20.64
CA GLY A 318 9.09 15.89 20.32
C GLY A 318 9.51 16.11 18.87
N GLU A 319 9.52 15.04 18.06
CA GLU A 319 9.73 15.13 16.62
C GLU A 319 8.42 15.43 15.88
N GLU A 320 8.52 16.02 14.69
CA GLU A 320 7.38 16.41 13.86
C GLU A 320 7.41 15.73 12.48
N ALA A 321 6.21 15.50 11.91
CA ALA A 321 6.09 14.93 10.57
C ALA A 321 6.47 15.98 9.52
N GLY A 322 7.19 15.55 8.48
CA GLY A 322 7.72 16.44 7.44
C GLY A 322 9.11 17.01 7.77
N GLU A 323 9.62 16.80 8.98
CA GLU A 323 10.93 17.29 9.42
C GLU A 323 11.96 16.16 9.55
N GLY A 324 13.22 16.54 9.81
CA GLY A 324 14.28 15.60 10.15
C GLY A 324 15.45 15.53 9.17
N GLU A 325 16.55 14.97 9.67
CA GLU A 325 17.77 14.83 8.89
C GLU A 325 17.69 13.61 7.94
N PRO A 326 18.00 13.78 6.64
CA PRO A 326 17.88 12.71 5.66
C PRO A 326 18.60 11.41 6.04
N LYS A 327 17.90 10.28 5.89
CA LYS A 327 18.41 8.91 6.10
C LYS A 327 18.96 8.68 7.51
N THR A 328 18.33 9.29 8.50
CA THR A 328 18.61 9.09 9.92
C THR A 328 17.42 8.46 10.63
N LEU A 329 17.61 8.10 11.91
CA LEU A 329 16.52 7.61 12.76
C LEU A 329 15.35 8.59 12.86
N HIS A 330 15.65 9.89 12.83
CA HIS A 330 14.66 10.95 12.97
C HIS A 330 14.36 11.61 11.61
N ASP A 331 14.54 10.88 10.50
CA ASP A 331 14.03 11.30 9.20
C ASP A 331 12.53 11.00 9.13
N HIS A 332 11.72 12.03 9.40
CA HIS A 332 10.26 11.99 9.38
C HIS A 332 9.69 12.71 8.17
N ARG A 333 10.49 12.88 7.12
CA ARG A 333 10.04 13.46 5.86
C ARG A 333 9.19 12.46 5.09
N HIS A 334 8.35 13.00 4.21
CA HIS A 334 7.48 12.25 3.32
C HIS A 334 7.36 13.01 1.99
N PRO A 335 6.99 12.36 0.88
CA PRO A 335 6.68 13.09 -0.34
C PRO A 335 5.50 14.03 -0.16
N ASN A 336 5.51 15.10 -0.95
CA ASN A 336 4.41 16.04 -1.11
C ASN A 336 3.15 15.28 -1.52
N GLY A 337 2.02 15.65 -0.91
CA GLY A 337 0.73 14.99 -1.15
C GLY A 337 0.53 13.65 -0.43
N MET A 338 1.55 13.06 0.20
CA MET A 338 1.44 11.75 0.89
C MET A 338 1.99 11.75 2.33
N PRO A 339 1.38 12.52 3.27
CA PRO A 339 1.82 12.56 4.67
C PRO A 339 1.67 11.23 5.44
N GLY A 340 0.92 10.27 4.89
CA GLY A 340 0.75 8.93 5.43
C GLY A 340 1.77 7.90 4.90
N MET A 341 2.92 8.34 4.39
CA MET A 341 4.00 7.45 3.95
C MET A 341 5.37 8.14 4.06
N GLY A 342 6.33 7.52 4.74
CA GLY A 342 7.70 8.04 4.81
C GLY A 342 8.50 7.88 3.51
N MET A 343 9.66 8.53 3.46
CA MET A 343 10.56 8.45 2.31
C MET A 343 10.97 7.00 1.99
N MET A 344 10.98 6.66 0.70
CA MET A 344 11.36 5.36 0.18
C MET A 344 12.75 5.41 -0.48
N LEU A 345 13.32 4.25 -0.81
CA LEU A 345 14.63 4.20 -1.46
C LEU A 345 14.63 5.00 -2.77
N GLY A 346 15.43 6.06 -2.82
CA GLY A 346 15.59 6.92 -3.99
C GLY A 346 14.48 7.94 -4.21
N SER A 347 13.45 8.00 -3.36
CA SER A 347 12.41 9.04 -3.48
C SER A 347 12.97 10.43 -3.21
N ASP A 348 12.36 11.43 -3.85
CA ASP A 348 12.55 12.85 -3.55
C ASP A 348 11.22 13.46 -3.09
N GLU A 349 11.15 14.80 -2.99
CA GLU A 349 9.98 15.50 -2.44
C GLU A 349 8.70 15.22 -3.22
N ASP A 350 8.77 14.97 -4.53
CA ASP A 350 7.58 14.78 -5.35
C ASP A 350 7.48 13.36 -5.92
N THR A 351 8.62 12.69 -6.13
CA THR A 351 8.66 11.44 -6.88
C THR A 351 9.00 10.23 -6.02
N MET A 352 8.26 9.15 -6.24
CA MET A 352 8.46 7.88 -5.56
C MET A 352 8.39 6.71 -6.54
N PHE A 353 9.23 5.70 -6.33
CA PHE A 353 9.11 4.43 -7.03
C PHE A 353 8.05 3.56 -6.37
N MET A 354 7.06 3.16 -7.14
CA MET A 354 6.01 2.26 -6.73
C MET A 354 6.21 0.92 -7.44
N SER A 355 6.28 -0.18 -6.68
CA SER A 355 6.49 -1.50 -7.28
C SER A 355 5.41 -1.74 -8.34
N GLY A 356 5.73 -2.37 -9.47
CA GLY A 356 4.78 -2.59 -10.57
C GLY A 356 4.29 -1.35 -11.36
N MET A 357 4.26 -0.15 -10.78
CA MET A 357 3.81 1.09 -11.46
C MET A 357 4.97 1.95 -11.97
N GLY A 358 6.17 1.81 -11.39
CA GLY A 358 7.34 2.61 -11.75
C GLY A 358 7.42 3.90 -10.95
N TRP A 359 8.13 4.90 -11.49
CA TRP A 359 8.26 6.20 -10.85
C TRP A 359 7.02 7.06 -11.10
N MET A 360 6.45 7.58 -10.03
CA MET A 360 5.27 8.45 -10.07
C MET A 360 5.54 9.75 -9.33
N ASP A 361 4.92 10.83 -9.80
CA ASP A 361 4.79 12.07 -9.04
C ASP A 361 3.58 11.93 -8.13
N MET A 362 3.83 11.97 -6.83
CA MET A 362 2.84 11.73 -5.77
C MET A 362 1.95 12.95 -5.51
N SER A 363 2.35 14.11 -6.04
CA SER A 363 1.58 15.34 -6.01
C SER A 363 0.65 15.47 -7.22
N GLU A 364 0.75 14.60 -8.24
CA GLU A 364 -0.01 14.72 -9.49
C GLU A 364 -1.05 13.61 -9.71
N CYS A 365 -1.99 13.89 -10.60
CA CYS A 365 -2.95 12.91 -11.10
C CYS A 365 -2.21 11.78 -11.81
N ALA A 366 -2.41 10.54 -11.36
CA ALA A 366 -1.69 9.41 -11.91
C ALA A 366 -2.09 9.07 -13.37
N HIS A 367 -3.18 9.67 -13.90
CA HIS A 367 -3.58 9.53 -15.30
C HIS A 367 -3.10 10.67 -16.20
N CYS A 368 -3.16 11.92 -15.72
CA CYS A 368 -2.98 13.10 -16.57
C CYS A 368 -1.81 14.02 -16.17
N SER A 369 -1.06 13.69 -15.12
CA SER A 369 0.12 14.44 -14.65
C SER A 369 -0.18 15.92 -14.40
N ILE A 370 -1.38 16.21 -13.91
CA ILE A 370 -1.75 17.53 -13.40
C ILE A 370 -1.77 17.43 -11.89
N SER A 371 -1.09 18.35 -11.20
CA SER A 371 -1.04 18.46 -9.74
C SER A 371 -2.41 18.21 -9.13
N LEU A 372 -2.54 17.37 -8.11
CA LEU A 372 -3.74 17.10 -7.34
C LEU A 372 -4.16 18.35 -6.55
N PRO A 373 -5.45 18.52 -6.24
CA PRO A 373 -5.89 19.65 -5.45
C PRO A 373 -5.51 19.42 -3.98
N ASP A 374 -5.07 20.46 -3.30
CA ASP A 374 -4.70 20.39 -1.88
C ASP A 374 -5.91 20.02 -0.99
N GLU A 375 -7.08 20.58 -1.31
CA GLU A 375 -8.30 20.47 -0.51
C GLU A 375 -9.54 20.00 -1.31
N GLY A 376 -10.54 19.54 -0.55
CA GLY A 376 -11.87 19.16 -1.03
C GLY A 376 -12.01 17.67 -1.38
N PRO A 377 -13.25 17.15 -1.48
CA PRO A 377 -13.51 15.74 -1.79
C PRO A 377 -13.21 15.39 -3.26
N TRP A 378 -12.55 16.26 -4.01
CA TRP A 378 -12.48 16.19 -5.47
C TRP A 378 -11.52 15.09 -5.94
N GLY A 379 -12.02 14.25 -6.83
CA GLY A 379 -11.26 13.19 -7.47
C GLY A 379 -11.90 11.83 -7.32
N ALA A 380 -11.15 10.83 -7.71
CA ALA A 380 -11.48 9.44 -7.52
C ALA A 380 -10.22 8.64 -7.18
N THR A 381 -10.41 7.46 -6.64
CA THR A 381 -9.39 6.43 -6.60
C THR A 381 -9.79 5.30 -7.54
N VAL A 382 -8.82 4.77 -8.28
CA VAL A 382 -8.97 3.57 -9.10
C VAL A 382 -8.17 2.46 -8.43
N THR A 383 -8.84 1.42 -7.95
CA THR A 383 -8.20 0.19 -7.53
C THR A 383 -8.21 -0.81 -8.67
N ALA A 384 -7.04 -1.19 -9.18
CA ALA A 384 -6.87 -2.19 -10.21
C ALA A 384 -5.50 -2.88 -10.07
N GLU A 385 -5.41 -4.14 -10.48
CA GLU A 385 -4.15 -4.91 -10.51
C GLU A 385 -3.34 -4.93 -9.19
N GLY A 386 -4.02 -4.79 -8.05
CA GLY A 386 -3.38 -4.79 -6.74
C GLY A 386 -2.90 -3.43 -6.25
N TRP A 387 -3.28 -2.33 -6.91
CA TRP A 387 -2.88 -0.97 -6.57
C TRP A 387 -4.08 -0.04 -6.45
N THR A 388 -3.94 1.08 -5.74
CA THR A 388 -4.95 2.15 -5.69
C THR A 388 -4.34 3.48 -6.11
N MET A 389 -4.77 4.01 -7.25
CA MET A 389 -4.23 5.25 -7.81
C MET A 389 -5.20 6.40 -7.60
N THR A 390 -4.69 7.58 -7.22
CA THR A 390 -5.49 8.81 -7.10
C THR A 390 -5.55 9.53 -8.44
N VAL A 391 -6.76 9.93 -8.84
CA VAL A 391 -7.00 10.69 -10.07
C VAL A 391 -7.90 11.90 -9.81
N ARG A 392 -7.73 12.96 -10.59
CA ARG A 392 -8.43 14.24 -10.38
C ARG A 392 -9.90 14.27 -10.78
N CYS A 393 -10.33 13.41 -11.70
CA CYS A 393 -11.69 13.46 -12.25
C CYS A 393 -12.21 12.09 -12.68
N MET A 394 -13.52 12.01 -12.91
CA MET A 394 -14.18 10.77 -13.34
C MET A 394 -13.66 10.24 -14.68
N MET A 395 -13.39 11.10 -15.66
CA MET A 395 -12.81 10.72 -16.95
C MET A 395 -11.48 10.02 -16.76
N CYS A 396 -10.57 10.59 -15.96
CA CYS A 396 -9.30 9.95 -15.63
C CYS A 396 -9.50 8.60 -14.93
N ALA A 397 -10.50 8.50 -14.05
CA ALA A 397 -10.81 7.24 -13.36
C ALA A 397 -11.26 6.15 -14.33
N ARG A 398 -12.13 6.51 -15.28
CA ARG A 398 -12.62 5.60 -16.32
C ARG A 398 -11.50 5.15 -17.24
N ASP A 399 -10.79 6.11 -17.82
CA ASP A 399 -9.79 5.83 -18.86
C ASP A 399 -8.65 4.97 -18.28
N MET A 400 -8.21 5.28 -17.04
CA MET A 400 -7.27 4.44 -16.30
C MET A 400 -7.82 3.04 -16.01
N ALA A 401 -9.08 2.92 -15.56
CA ALA A 401 -9.70 1.61 -15.34
C ALA A 401 -9.85 0.80 -16.64
N ALA A 402 -9.96 1.46 -17.79
CA ALA A 402 -10.03 0.80 -19.10
C ALA A 402 -8.67 0.22 -19.54
N GLU A 403 -7.55 0.68 -19.00
CA GLU A 403 -6.22 0.09 -19.23
C GLU A 403 -6.06 -1.29 -18.58
N THR A 404 -6.92 -1.60 -17.60
CA THR A 404 -6.96 -2.88 -16.88
C THR A 404 -8.37 -3.48 -16.92
N PRO A 405 -8.80 -4.00 -18.10
CA PRO A 405 -10.14 -4.54 -18.26
C PRO A 405 -10.40 -5.70 -17.28
N GLY A 406 -11.48 -5.58 -16.51
CA GLY A 406 -11.92 -6.59 -15.56
C GLY A 406 -11.42 -6.32 -14.14
N ARG A 407 -12.38 -6.21 -13.19
CA ARG A 407 -12.12 -6.16 -11.73
C ARG A 407 -11.50 -4.86 -11.21
N ALA A 408 -11.86 -3.72 -11.80
CA ALA A 408 -11.51 -2.40 -11.28
C ALA A 408 -12.58 -1.87 -10.31
N ILE A 409 -12.16 -1.12 -9.29
CA ILE A 409 -13.05 -0.43 -8.36
C ILE A 409 -12.76 1.06 -8.44
N ILE A 410 -13.77 1.85 -8.79
CA ILE A 410 -13.69 3.31 -8.74
C ILE A 410 -14.42 3.78 -7.49
N ARG A 411 -13.76 4.62 -6.69
CA ARG A 411 -14.38 5.32 -5.56
C ARG A 411 -14.24 6.80 -5.78
N ALA A 412 -15.35 7.52 -5.86
CA ALA A 412 -15.36 8.93 -6.23
C ALA A 412 -16.31 9.73 -5.36
N ALA A 413 -15.98 11.00 -5.15
CA ALA A 413 -16.92 11.90 -4.53
C ALA A 413 -18.06 12.27 -5.48
N THR A 414 -19.17 12.64 -4.87
CA THR A 414 -20.32 13.23 -5.55
C THR A 414 -20.52 14.65 -5.05
N GLU A 415 -21.58 15.32 -5.48
CA GLU A 415 -22.05 16.58 -4.90
C GLU A 415 -22.46 16.46 -3.43
N ASP A 416 -22.78 15.25 -2.97
CA ASP A 416 -23.16 14.96 -1.60
C ASP A 416 -21.98 14.28 -0.90
N GLU A 417 -21.28 15.00 -0.03
CA GLU A 417 -20.09 14.51 0.67
C GLU A 417 -20.37 13.27 1.54
N SER A 418 -21.64 13.02 1.90
CA SER A 418 -22.06 11.83 2.65
C SER A 418 -22.32 10.61 1.76
N LYS A 419 -22.27 10.77 0.43
CA LYS A 419 -22.52 9.72 -0.55
C LYS A 419 -21.32 9.54 -1.46
N LEU A 420 -20.43 8.66 -1.03
CA LEU A 420 -19.37 8.15 -1.87
C LEU A 420 -19.95 7.27 -2.99
N LEU A 421 -19.61 7.61 -4.23
CA LEU A 421 -19.85 6.73 -5.36
C LEU A 421 -18.84 5.59 -5.31
N VAL A 422 -19.33 4.36 -5.31
CA VAL A 422 -18.55 3.14 -5.52
C VAL A 422 -19.04 2.50 -6.81
N MET A 423 -18.11 2.28 -7.74
CA MET A 423 -18.38 1.54 -8.96
C MET A 423 -17.43 0.35 -9.07
N ILE A 424 -17.99 -0.74 -9.58
CA ILE A 424 -17.33 -2.03 -9.68
C ILE A 424 -17.51 -2.54 -11.11
N SER A 425 -16.41 -2.88 -11.78
CA SER A 425 -16.45 -3.57 -13.08
C SER A 425 -16.40 -5.10 -12.92
N ASP A 426 -17.21 -5.80 -13.70
CA ASP A 426 -17.11 -7.25 -13.88
C ASP A 426 -15.99 -7.63 -14.87
N GLU A 427 -15.82 -8.93 -15.13
CA GLU A 427 -14.77 -9.45 -16.02
C GLU A 427 -14.94 -9.01 -17.48
N GLU A 428 -16.18 -8.74 -17.89
CA GLU A 428 -16.53 -8.23 -19.21
C GLU A 428 -16.40 -6.70 -19.32
N GLY A 429 -16.05 -6.02 -18.22
CA GLY A 429 -15.90 -4.57 -18.16
C GLY A 429 -17.24 -3.81 -18.01
N ASN A 430 -18.33 -4.49 -17.70
CA ASN A 430 -19.59 -3.82 -17.36
C ASN A 430 -19.51 -3.25 -15.95
N TRP A 431 -20.06 -2.05 -15.77
CA TRP A 431 -20.02 -1.35 -14.50
C TRP A 431 -21.34 -1.46 -13.74
N SER A 432 -21.22 -1.67 -12.43
CA SER A 432 -22.29 -1.49 -11.45
C SER A 432 -21.96 -0.32 -10.53
N SER A 433 -22.99 0.29 -9.93
CA SER A 433 -22.84 1.39 -8.98
C SER A 433 -23.72 1.17 -7.75
N ASN A 434 -23.24 1.59 -6.59
CA ASN A 434 -24.05 1.65 -5.37
C ASN A 434 -25.14 2.74 -5.40
N ILE A 435 -25.03 3.72 -6.31
CA ILE A 435 -26.02 4.78 -6.48
C ILE A 435 -26.81 4.50 -7.76
N LYS A 436 -28.07 4.07 -7.58
CA LYS A 436 -28.92 3.60 -8.69
C LYS A 436 -29.14 4.64 -9.79
N ASP A 437 -29.36 5.90 -9.41
CA ASP A 437 -29.72 6.99 -10.33
C ASP A 437 -28.52 7.88 -10.65
N VAL A 438 -27.29 7.37 -10.47
CA VAL A 438 -26.06 8.11 -10.74
C VAL A 438 -26.01 8.58 -12.20
N VAL A 439 -25.60 9.83 -12.40
CA VAL A 439 -25.35 10.40 -13.72
C VAL A 439 -23.98 11.07 -13.76
N PHE A 440 -23.40 11.18 -14.94
CA PHE A 440 -22.07 11.72 -15.13
C PHE A 440 -22.13 12.98 -15.99
N LEU A 441 -21.35 13.98 -15.60
CA LEU A 441 -21.00 15.11 -16.42
C LEU A 441 -19.68 14.79 -17.10
N GLU A 442 -19.63 14.95 -18.41
CA GLU A 442 -18.38 14.96 -19.16
C GLU A 442 -18.50 15.92 -20.35
N VAL A 443 -17.80 17.05 -20.24
CA VAL A 443 -17.66 18.04 -21.32
C VAL A 443 -16.18 18.31 -21.48
N VAL A 444 -15.63 18.10 -22.68
CA VAL A 444 -14.20 18.34 -22.92
C VAL A 444 -13.85 19.79 -22.58
N GLY A 445 -12.90 19.97 -21.68
CA GLY A 445 -12.41 21.27 -21.22
C GLY A 445 -10.92 21.26 -20.90
N GLU A 446 -10.42 22.34 -20.31
CA GLU A 446 -9.01 22.47 -19.96
C GLU A 446 -8.64 21.58 -18.76
N HIS A 447 -7.49 20.90 -18.85
CA HIS A 447 -7.03 19.90 -17.88
C HIS A 447 -6.88 20.40 -16.42
N PRO A 448 -6.41 21.64 -16.14
CA PRO A 448 -6.37 22.14 -14.76
C PRO A 448 -7.74 22.13 -14.06
N ASN A 449 -8.81 22.31 -14.84
CA ASN A 449 -10.20 22.37 -14.38
C ASN A 449 -10.96 21.05 -14.63
N CYS A 450 -10.27 19.92 -14.84
CA CYS A 450 -10.90 18.64 -15.16
C CYS A 450 -11.94 18.17 -14.14
N SER A 451 -11.77 18.52 -12.87
CA SER A 451 -12.74 18.23 -11.82
C SER A 451 -14.04 19.04 -11.96
N VAL A 452 -14.07 20.14 -12.73
CA VAL A 452 -15.28 20.94 -12.97
C VAL A 452 -16.14 20.32 -14.06
N TRP A 453 -15.52 19.84 -15.13
CA TRP A 453 -16.22 19.37 -16.33
C TRP A 453 -16.31 17.85 -16.47
N SER A 454 -15.73 17.09 -15.54
CA SER A 454 -15.84 15.62 -15.46
C SER A 454 -16.17 15.14 -14.04
N ARG A 455 -17.45 14.87 -13.75
CA ARG A 455 -17.95 14.59 -12.38
C ARG A 455 -19.07 13.54 -12.36
N ALA A 456 -19.29 12.94 -11.20
CA ALA A 456 -20.46 12.11 -10.93
C ALA A 456 -21.46 12.86 -10.04
N PHE A 457 -22.74 12.60 -10.25
CA PHE A 457 -23.85 13.14 -9.48
C PHE A 457 -24.78 12.05 -8.98
N THR A 458 -25.34 12.21 -7.78
CA THR A 458 -26.21 11.17 -7.21
C THR A 458 -27.56 11.05 -7.91
N SER A 459 -27.97 12.08 -8.66
CA SER A 459 -29.17 12.06 -9.49
C SER A 459 -29.13 13.09 -10.61
N LYS A 460 -30.02 12.92 -11.59
CA LYS A 460 -30.26 13.93 -12.65
C LYS A 460 -30.62 15.30 -12.08
N LEU A 461 -31.41 15.34 -10.99
CA LEU A 461 -31.83 16.61 -10.39
C LEU A 461 -30.63 17.41 -9.88
N GLU A 462 -29.69 16.75 -9.23
CA GLU A 462 -28.48 17.40 -8.71
C GLU A 462 -27.53 17.81 -9.84
N PHE A 463 -27.41 17.00 -10.89
CA PHE A 463 -26.73 17.39 -12.12
C PHE A 463 -27.33 18.68 -12.73
N ASP A 464 -28.65 18.73 -12.90
CA ASP A 464 -29.33 19.88 -13.51
C ASP A 464 -29.11 21.15 -12.67
N ARG A 465 -29.14 21.03 -11.33
CA ARG A 465 -28.83 22.14 -10.41
C ARG A 465 -27.40 22.63 -10.59
N PHE A 466 -26.43 21.71 -10.63
CA PHE A 466 -25.03 22.08 -10.82
C PHE A 466 -24.82 22.80 -12.17
N VAL A 467 -25.32 22.24 -13.27
CA VAL A 467 -25.20 22.85 -14.61
C VAL A 467 -25.88 24.22 -14.67
N ALA A 468 -26.99 24.44 -13.97
CA ALA A 468 -27.64 25.75 -13.91
C ALA A 468 -26.78 26.84 -13.25
N THR A 469 -25.81 26.46 -12.41
CA THR A 469 -24.87 27.38 -11.76
C THR A 469 -23.60 27.65 -12.59
N GLN A 470 -23.38 26.91 -13.67
CA GLN A 470 -22.15 26.97 -14.49
C GLN A 470 -22.47 27.36 -15.94
N PRO A 471 -22.38 28.65 -16.30
CA PRO A 471 -22.73 29.14 -17.64
C PRO A 471 -22.00 28.45 -18.79
N GLU A 472 -20.76 28.02 -18.58
CA GLU A 472 -19.91 27.31 -19.52
C GLU A 472 -20.36 25.86 -19.79
N LEU A 473 -21.13 25.28 -18.87
CA LEU A 473 -21.72 23.95 -19.02
C LEU A 473 -23.14 23.99 -19.60
N LYS A 474 -23.61 25.15 -20.06
CA LYS A 474 -24.94 25.31 -20.62
C LYS A 474 -25.13 24.39 -21.83
N GLY A 475 -26.03 23.42 -21.69
CA GLY A 475 -26.33 22.41 -22.72
C GLY A 475 -25.63 21.07 -22.50
N ALA A 476 -24.82 20.92 -21.46
CA ALA A 476 -24.30 19.63 -21.01
C ALA A 476 -25.45 18.66 -20.76
N LYS A 477 -25.29 17.42 -21.20
CA LYS A 477 -26.27 16.35 -21.00
C LYS A 477 -25.79 15.40 -19.92
N PRO A 478 -26.66 14.94 -19.01
CA PRO A 478 -26.29 13.90 -18.06
C PRO A 478 -26.07 12.59 -18.83
N LEU A 479 -24.93 11.96 -18.63
CA LEU A 479 -24.63 10.64 -19.15
C LEU A 479 -25.09 9.59 -18.13
N THR A 480 -25.74 8.53 -18.61
CA THR A 480 -25.97 7.33 -17.81
C THR A 480 -24.67 6.56 -17.59
N LEU A 481 -24.63 5.65 -16.62
CA LEU A 481 -23.46 4.78 -16.39
C LEU A 481 -23.04 4.01 -17.66
N VAL A 482 -24.01 3.51 -18.43
CA VAL A 482 -23.77 2.75 -19.66
C VAL A 482 -23.20 3.64 -20.77
N GLU A 483 -23.66 4.89 -20.88
CA GLU A 483 -23.10 5.83 -21.86
C GLU A 483 -21.70 6.28 -21.46
N TRP A 484 -21.51 6.64 -20.19
CA TRP A 484 -20.25 7.12 -19.65
C TRP A 484 -19.14 6.06 -19.72
N SER A 485 -19.45 4.80 -19.41
CA SER A 485 -18.47 3.70 -19.42
C SER A 485 -18.00 3.29 -20.82
N LYS A 486 -18.74 3.65 -21.87
CA LYS A 486 -18.35 3.38 -23.27
C LYS A 486 -17.41 4.42 -23.86
N LEU A 487 -17.27 5.56 -23.19
CA LEU A 487 -16.28 6.56 -23.56
C LEU A 487 -14.89 6.03 -23.21
N ASN A 488 -13.90 6.38 -24.01
CA ASN A 488 -12.49 6.12 -23.70
C ASN A 488 -11.66 7.13 -24.48
N ASN A 489 -11.01 8.05 -23.77
CA ASN A 489 -10.16 9.06 -24.39
C ASN A 489 -8.67 8.64 -24.41
N GLY A 490 -8.34 7.47 -23.86
CA GLY A 490 -6.98 6.95 -23.73
C GLY A 490 -6.10 7.84 -22.85
N THR A 491 -4.78 7.63 -22.97
CA THR A 491 -3.78 8.40 -22.22
C THR A 491 -3.74 9.85 -22.74
N PRO A 492 -3.91 10.87 -21.88
CA PRO A 492 -3.97 12.26 -22.29
C PRO A 492 -2.58 12.79 -22.69
N GLU A 493 -2.55 13.81 -23.56
CA GLU A 493 -1.30 14.46 -23.99
C GLU A 493 -0.53 15.12 -22.84
N THR A 494 -1.20 15.39 -21.71
CA THR A 494 -0.55 15.94 -20.51
C THR A 494 0.19 14.89 -19.69
N TYR A 495 -0.07 13.59 -19.89
CA TYR A 495 0.59 12.52 -19.15
C TYR A 495 2.11 12.58 -19.33
N ARG A 496 2.83 12.46 -18.22
CA ARG A 496 4.29 12.43 -18.15
C ARG A 496 4.71 11.18 -17.40
N LYS A 497 5.46 10.32 -18.09
CA LYS A 497 6.11 9.17 -17.48
C LYS A 497 7.50 9.57 -16.98
N ILE A 498 7.83 9.19 -15.76
CA ILE A 498 9.15 9.43 -15.18
C ILE A 498 10.05 8.23 -15.49
N GLU A 499 11.03 8.44 -16.36
CA GLU A 499 12.00 7.39 -16.74
C GLU A 499 13.23 7.45 -15.83
N LYS A 500 13.17 6.68 -14.73
CA LYS A 500 14.29 6.46 -13.81
C LYS A 500 14.45 4.93 -13.57
N PRO A 501 15.66 4.40 -13.33
CA PRO A 501 15.85 2.98 -13.01
C PRO A 501 15.09 2.57 -11.74
N ASN A 502 14.64 1.32 -11.66
CA ASN A 502 14.09 0.77 -10.41
C ASN A 502 15.20 0.76 -9.34
N PRO A 503 15.03 1.47 -8.21
CA PRO A 503 16.09 1.63 -7.21
C PRO A 503 16.33 0.36 -6.37
N TYR A 504 15.37 -0.59 -6.36
CA TYR A 504 15.45 -1.84 -5.62
C TYR A 504 16.10 -2.98 -6.42
N ARG A 505 16.13 -2.87 -7.76
CA ARG A 505 16.71 -3.89 -8.65
C ARG A 505 18.06 -3.43 -9.19
N LYS A 506 18.98 -4.39 -9.37
CA LYS A 506 20.26 -4.08 -10.05
C LYS A 506 19.97 -3.70 -11.51
N PRO A 507 20.67 -2.69 -12.07
CA PRO A 507 20.64 -2.46 -13.50
C PRO A 507 21.05 -3.74 -14.22
N PRO A 508 20.44 -4.08 -15.37
CA PRO A 508 20.96 -5.14 -16.21
C PRO A 508 22.43 -4.82 -16.52
N VAL A 509 23.33 -5.75 -16.22
CA VAL A 509 24.73 -5.62 -16.63
C VAL A 509 24.73 -5.49 -18.14
N SER A 510 25.21 -4.36 -18.66
CA SER A 510 25.39 -4.19 -20.11
C SER A 510 26.33 -5.30 -20.57
N VAL A 511 25.80 -6.30 -21.28
CA VAL A 511 26.63 -7.28 -21.96
C VAL A 511 27.37 -6.50 -23.05
N PRO A 512 28.72 -6.44 -23.02
CA PRO A 512 29.45 -5.78 -24.08
C PRO A 512 29.04 -6.43 -25.41
N PRO A 513 28.86 -5.65 -26.49
CA PRO A 513 28.55 -6.23 -27.79
C PRO A 513 29.61 -7.28 -28.11
N ALA A 514 29.15 -8.49 -28.44
CA ALA A 514 30.02 -9.61 -28.75
C ALA A 514 31.05 -9.15 -29.78
N VAL A 515 32.33 -9.17 -29.38
CA VAL A 515 33.44 -8.88 -30.28
C VAL A 515 33.30 -9.83 -31.46
N GLY A 516 32.94 -9.28 -32.61
CA GLY A 516 32.77 -10.02 -33.84
C GLY A 516 34.04 -10.78 -34.15
N GLY A 517 33.96 -12.11 -34.09
CA GLY A 517 35.02 -12.98 -34.57
C GLY A 517 35.26 -12.70 -36.05
N VAL A 518 36.46 -12.23 -36.35
CA VAL A 518 36.97 -12.11 -37.72
C VAL A 518 37.08 -13.51 -38.31
N LYS A 519 36.47 -13.71 -39.47
CA LYS A 519 36.86 -14.74 -40.45
C LYS A 519 37.67 -14.08 -41.55
#